data_AF-A0A6I1MSU1-F1
#
_entry.id   AF-A0A6I1MSU1-F1
#
_cell.length_a   1.000
_cell.length_b   1.000
_cell.length_c   1.000
_cell.angle_alpha   90.00
_cell.angle_beta   90.00
_cell.angle_gamma   90.00
#
_symmetry.space_group_name_H-M   'P 1'
#
loop_
_entity.id
_entity.type
_entity.pdbx_description
1 polymer ?
#
loop_
_entity_poly.entity_id
_entity_poly.type
_entity_poly.pdbx_seq_one_letter_code
_entity_poly.pdbx_strand_id
1 'polypeptide(L)'
;MFFKYFSITLITLINLFFKIYSKKKNIKICWQHYFFGYLFIIYLFIALSEVVGFPSLYRLQKNLNSGQAVFNPGINLIPFSDGLEISAILNIIFFMPFGFLLPTLWRKYRRLFPTILQGFILSFIIEMSQLFTHRATDITDLIMNTIGALLGWLLFSLLSKFFFKLCEKTAIEFSIIKFINI
;
A
#
# COMPACT_ATOMS: atom_id res chain seq x y z
N MET A 1 -11.75 5.19 19.32
CA MET A 1 -11.41 6.63 19.54
C MET A 1 -10.02 6.96 18.97
N PHE A 2 -8.93 6.31 19.42
CA PHE A 2 -7.56 6.51 18.91
C PHE A 2 -7.41 6.48 17.37
N PHE A 3 -8.01 5.50 16.69
CA PHE A 3 -7.90 5.32 15.23
C PHE A 3 -8.50 6.46 14.37
N LYS A 4 -9.54 7.12 14.88
CA LYS A 4 -10.14 8.27 14.19
C LYS A 4 -9.19 9.47 14.19
N TYR A 5 -8.45 9.67 15.29
CA TYR A 5 -7.49 10.75 15.39
C TYR A 5 -6.23 10.48 14.55
N PHE A 6 -5.78 9.23 14.46
CA PHE A 6 -4.60 8.85 13.67
C PHE A 6 -4.78 9.07 12.15
N SER A 7 -5.94 8.72 11.60
CA SER A 7 -6.23 8.98 10.18
C SER A 7 -6.35 10.47 9.89
N ILE A 8 -6.95 11.25 10.78
CA ILE A 8 -7.03 12.71 10.68
C ILE A 8 -5.63 13.34 10.72
N THR A 9 -4.75 12.91 11.64
CA THR A 9 -3.37 13.43 11.71
C THR A 9 -2.55 13.06 10.48
N LEU A 10 -2.72 11.86 9.92
CA LEU A 10 -2.04 11.46 8.70
C LEU A 10 -2.49 12.31 7.50
N ILE A 11 -3.81 12.55 7.38
CA ILE A 11 -4.38 13.42 6.36
C ILE A 11 -3.85 14.86 6.48
N THR A 12 -3.77 15.41 7.71
CA THR A 12 -3.25 16.78 7.90
C THR A 12 -1.77 16.88 7.56
N LEU A 13 -0.94 15.90 7.93
CA LEU A 13 0.49 15.85 7.57
C LEU A 13 0.69 15.76 6.05
N ILE A 14 -0.12 14.96 5.36
CA ILE A 14 -0.08 14.84 3.90
C ILE A 14 -0.50 16.15 3.23
N ASN A 15 -1.52 16.82 3.73
CA ASN A 15 -1.93 18.14 3.25
C ASN A 15 -0.85 19.20 3.45
N LEU A 16 -0.17 19.20 4.60
CA LEU A 16 0.95 20.09 4.87
C LEU A 16 2.11 19.81 3.92
N PHE A 17 2.47 18.54 3.73
CA PHE A 17 3.50 18.12 2.79
C PHE A 17 3.19 18.59 1.37
N PHE A 18 1.97 18.35 0.87
CA PHE A 18 1.58 18.79 -0.47
C PHE A 18 1.49 20.31 -0.60
N LYS A 19 1.10 21.03 0.45
CA LYS A 19 1.16 22.50 0.49
C LYS A 19 2.59 23.02 0.36
N ILE A 20 3.54 22.46 1.13
CA ILE A 20 4.96 22.82 1.07
C ILE A 20 5.54 22.45 -0.31
N TYR A 21 5.24 21.25 -0.81
CA TYR A 21 5.68 20.78 -2.11
C TYR A 21 5.16 21.65 -3.25
N SER A 22 3.86 21.97 -3.24
CA SER A 22 3.18 22.84 -4.20
C SER A 22 3.83 24.24 -4.22
N LYS A 23 4.12 24.81 -3.05
CA LYS A 23 4.82 26.10 -2.92
C LYS A 23 6.27 26.03 -3.43
N LYS A 24 7.04 25.01 -3.02
CA LYS A 24 8.47 24.86 -3.38
C LYS A 24 8.69 24.60 -4.87
N LYS A 25 7.75 23.90 -5.53
CA LYS A 25 7.84 23.58 -6.97
C LYS A 25 7.02 24.48 -7.88
N ASN A 26 6.24 25.41 -7.30
CA ASN A 26 5.28 26.22 -8.03
C ASN A 26 4.31 25.36 -8.88
N ILE A 27 3.90 24.21 -8.36
CA ILE A 27 3.00 23.26 -9.03
C ILE A 27 1.64 23.33 -8.34
N LYS A 28 0.57 23.53 -9.10
CA LYS A 28 -0.81 23.44 -8.60
C LYS A 28 -1.26 21.98 -8.55
N ILE A 29 -1.57 21.48 -7.36
CA ILE A 29 -2.15 20.14 -7.16
C ILE A 29 -3.66 20.24 -7.31
N CYS A 30 -4.24 19.44 -8.21
CA CYS A 30 -5.68 19.44 -8.45
C CYS A 30 -6.43 18.64 -7.37
N TRP A 31 -7.71 18.96 -7.14
CA TRP A 31 -8.53 18.32 -6.10
C TRP A 31 -8.67 16.81 -6.31
N GLN A 32 -8.61 16.33 -7.57
CA GLN A 32 -8.68 14.90 -7.89
C GLN A 32 -7.52 14.12 -7.27
N HIS A 33 -6.32 14.72 -7.18
CA HIS A 33 -5.20 14.10 -6.49
C HIS A 33 -5.53 13.86 -5.01
N TYR A 34 -6.09 14.86 -4.32
CA TYR A 34 -6.50 14.71 -2.91
C TYR A 34 -7.59 13.66 -2.74
N PHE A 35 -8.59 13.64 -3.63
CA PHE A 35 -9.66 12.65 -3.60
C PHE A 35 -9.12 11.21 -3.70
N PHE A 36 -8.33 10.91 -4.73
CA PHE A 36 -7.73 9.57 -4.89
C PHE A 36 -6.67 9.27 -3.82
N GLY A 37 -5.96 10.28 -3.33
CA GLY A 37 -4.99 10.14 -2.25
C GLY A 37 -5.65 9.71 -0.94
N TYR A 38 -6.78 10.32 -0.59
CA TYR A 38 -7.55 9.93 0.60
C TYR A 38 -8.16 8.53 0.44
N LEU A 39 -8.69 8.19 -0.74
CA LEU A 39 -9.13 6.83 -1.02
C LEU A 39 -8.00 5.82 -0.83
N PHE A 40 -6.80 6.13 -1.30
CA PHE A 40 -5.64 5.27 -1.15
C PHE A 40 -5.21 5.10 0.30
N ILE A 41 -5.23 6.16 1.11
CA ILE A 41 -4.91 6.09 2.55
C ILE A 41 -5.95 5.25 3.30
N ILE A 42 -7.25 5.47 3.05
CA ILE A 42 -8.33 4.70 3.68
C ILE A 42 -8.22 3.22 3.29
N TYR A 43 -7.97 2.95 2.02
CA TYR A 43 -7.74 1.60 1.52
C TYR A 43 -6.55 0.94 2.23
N LEU A 44 -5.38 1.58 2.27
CA LEU A 44 -4.19 1.03 2.92
C LEU A 44 -4.42 0.78 4.40
N PHE A 45 -5.16 1.67 5.08
CA PHE A 45 -5.51 1.48 6.47
C PHE A 45 -6.36 0.21 6.67
N ILE A 46 -7.45 0.07 5.93
CA ILE A 46 -8.35 -1.10 6.02
C ILE A 46 -7.59 -2.39 5.65
N ALA A 47 -6.81 -2.35 4.56
CA ALA A 47 -6.04 -3.50 4.10
C ALA A 47 -5.05 -3.97 5.18
N LEU A 48 -4.27 -3.05 5.76
CA LEU A 48 -3.28 -3.40 6.77
C LEU A 48 -3.92 -3.84 8.10
N SER A 49 -4.95 -3.14 8.59
CA SER A 49 -5.51 -3.41 9.92
C SER A 49 -6.49 -4.59 9.97
N GLU A 50 -7.33 -4.75 8.95
CA GLU A 50 -8.43 -5.72 8.97
C GLU A 50 -8.16 -6.96 8.13
N VAL A 51 -7.36 -6.85 7.07
CA VAL A 51 -7.28 -7.88 6.03
C VAL A 51 -5.98 -8.67 6.12
N VAL A 52 -4.85 -8.02 5.84
CA VAL A 52 -3.56 -8.73 5.69
C VAL A 52 -2.92 -9.06 7.04
N GLY A 53 -3.54 -8.65 8.15
CA GLY A 53 -3.13 -9.04 9.51
C GLY A 53 -1.81 -8.44 9.95
N PHE A 54 -1.55 -7.20 9.55
CA PHE A 54 -0.42 -6.44 10.05
C PHE A 54 -0.50 -6.34 11.59
N PRO A 55 0.62 -6.45 12.33
CA PRO A 55 0.62 -6.38 13.79
C PRO A 55 -0.04 -5.09 14.30
N SER A 56 -0.98 -5.21 15.21
CA SER A 56 -1.52 -4.05 15.93
C SER A 56 -0.83 -3.89 17.29
N LEU A 57 -0.52 -2.65 17.66
CA LEU A 57 0.11 -2.32 18.95
C LEU A 57 -0.68 -2.88 20.13
N TYR A 58 -2.01 -2.86 20.05
CA TYR A 58 -2.89 -3.44 21.06
C TYR A 58 -2.67 -4.95 21.21
N ARG A 59 -2.56 -5.70 20.11
CA ARG A 59 -2.30 -7.15 20.15
C ARG A 59 -0.89 -7.45 20.67
N LEU A 60 0.12 -6.69 20.24
CA LEU A 60 1.49 -6.82 20.75
C LEU A 60 1.54 -6.58 22.26
N GLN A 61 0.91 -5.50 22.75
CA GLN A 61 0.84 -5.18 24.17
C GLN A 61 0.07 -6.26 24.95
N LYS A 62 -1.04 -6.77 24.42
CA LYS A 62 -1.79 -7.86 25.05
C LYS A 62 -0.95 -9.13 25.17
N ASN A 63 -0.21 -9.50 24.13
CA ASN A 63 0.67 -10.67 24.14
C ASN A 63 1.78 -10.51 25.19
N LEU A 64 2.42 -9.33 25.24
CA LEU A 64 3.41 -8.99 26.27
C LEU A 64 2.84 -9.11 27.69
N ASN A 65 1.69 -8.50 27.94
CA ASN A 65 1.04 -8.51 29.25
C ASN A 65 0.58 -9.91 29.68
N SER A 66 0.34 -10.80 28.72
CA SER A 66 -0.09 -12.19 28.97
C SER A 66 1.09 -13.17 29.04
N GLY A 67 2.34 -12.69 28.97
CA GLY A 67 3.54 -13.53 28.97
C GLY A 67 3.72 -14.38 27.69
N GLN A 68 2.98 -14.09 26.63
CA GLN A 68 3.10 -14.80 25.35
C GLN A 68 4.29 -14.26 24.55
N ALA A 69 4.94 -15.14 23.80
CA ALA A 69 5.99 -14.74 22.86
C ALA A 69 5.41 -13.77 21.82
N VAL A 70 6.04 -12.60 21.71
CA VAL A 70 5.70 -11.58 20.71
C VAL A 70 6.22 -11.96 19.33
N PHE A 71 7.34 -12.67 19.30
CA PHE A 71 7.95 -13.20 18.10
C PHE A 71 7.68 -14.70 18.03
N ASN A 72 6.92 -15.10 17.02
CA ASN A 72 6.55 -16.50 16.79
C ASN A 72 6.67 -16.80 15.28
N PRO A 73 7.88 -17.12 14.80
CA PRO A 73 8.13 -17.26 13.38
C PRO A 73 7.55 -18.57 12.85
N GLY A 74 6.28 -18.56 12.46
CA GLY A 74 5.77 -19.52 11.49
C GLY A 74 6.21 -19.07 10.11
N ILE A 75 7.08 -19.81 9.43
CA ILE A 75 7.58 -19.44 8.11
C ILE A 75 7.30 -20.58 7.14
N ASN A 76 6.50 -20.30 6.12
CA ASN A 76 6.29 -21.17 4.98
C ASN A 76 6.96 -20.57 3.73
N LEU A 77 8.05 -21.22 3.30
CA LEU A 77 8.81 -20.82 2.11
C LEU A 77 8.53 -21.73 0.91
N ILE A 78 7.61 -22.69 1.03
CA ILE A 78 7.24 -23.59 -0.05
C ILE A 78 6.05 -22.95 -0.77
N PRO A 79 6.21 -22.43 -2.00
CA PRO A 79 5.10 -21.82 -2.72
C PRO A 79 4.01 -22.86 -2.96
N PHE A 80 2.77 -22.51 -2.63
CA PHE A 80 1.61 -23.37 -2.85
C PHE A 80 1.70 -24.72 -2.11
N SER A 81 2.33 -24.76 -0.92
CA SER A 81 2.40 -25.98 -0.08
C SER A 81 1.03 -26.62 0.13
N ASP A 82 0.02 -25.79 0.35
CA ASP A 82 -1.37 -26.19 0.59
C ASP A 82 -2.24 -26.08 -0.67
N GLY A 83 -1.62 -25.83 -1.84
CA GLY A 83 -2.27 -25.61 -3.11
C GLY A 83 -2.76 -24.17 -3.33
N LEU A 84 -3.72 -23.99 -4.25
CA LEU A 84 -4.37 -22.71 -4.54
C LEU A 84 -5.63 -22.56 -3.70
N GLU A 85 -5.47 -21.97 -2.52
CA GLU A 85 -6.59 -21.68 -1.63
C GLU A 85 -7.37 -20.42 -2.02
N ILE A 86 -8.59 -20.27 -1.49
CA ILE A 86 -9.41 -19.06 -1.66
C ILE A 86 -8.71 -17.84 -1.05
N SER A 87 -7.95 -18.02 0.03
CA SER A 87 -7.12 -17.00 0.69
C SER A 87 -6.13 -16.34 -0.29
N ALA A 88 -5.45 -17.15 -1.10
CA ALA A 88 -4.54 -16.71 -2.14
C ALA A 88 -5.23 -15.81 -3.19
N ILE A 89 -6.43 -16.19 -3.64
CA ILE A 89 -7.22 -15.39 -4.58
C ILE A 89 -7.66 -14.06 -3.95
N LEU A 90 -8.05 -14.09 -2.67
CA LEU A 90 -8.42 -12.86 -1.95
C LEU A 90 -7.24 -11.90 -1.84
N ASN A 91 -6.03 -12.39 -1.60
CA ASN A 91 -4.80 -11.59 -1.58
C ASN A 91 -4.56 -10.84 -2.91
N ILE A 92 -4.78 -11.51 -4.05
CA ILE A 92 -4.79 -10.85 -5.37
C ILE A 92 -5.80 -9.69 -5.38
N ILE A 93 -7.06 -9.98 -5.01
CA ILE A 93 -8.16 -8.99 -5.06
C ILE A 93 -7.87 -7.80 -4.16
N PHE A 94 -7.30 -8.03 -2.98
CA PHE A 94 -6.97 -6.99 -2.04
C PHE A 94 -5.79 -6.12 -2.48
N PHE A 95 -4.83 -6.66 -3.24
CA PHE A 95 -3.70 -5.88 -3.76
C PHE A 95 -3.98 -5.19 -5.10
N MET A 96 -5.04 -5.56 -5.83
CA MET A 96 -5.43 -4.87 -7.07
C MET A 96 -5.65 -3.36 -6.90
N PRO A 97 -6.38 -2.86 -5.88
CA PRO A 97 -6.51 -1.43 -5.65
C PRO A 97 -5.16 -0.72 -5.44
N PHE A 98 -4.19 -1.37 -4.78
CA PHE A 98 -2.83 -0.83 -4.65
C PHE A 98 -2.18 -0.63 -6.03
N GLY A 99 -2.18 -1.68 -6.86
CA GLY A 99 -1.62 -1.65 -8.21
C GLY A 99 -2.31 -0.63 -9.13
N PHE A 100 -3.59 -0.32 -8.89
CA PHE A 100 -4.36 0.66 -9.64
C PHE A 100 -4.13 2.11 -9.17
N LEU A 101 -4.14 2.35 -7.86
CA LEU A 101 -4.08 3.69 -7.28
C LEU A 101 -2.68 4.30 -7.35
N LEU A 102 -1.64 3.46 -7.27
CA LEU A 102 -0.25 3.91 -7.33
C LEU A 102 0.09 4.67 -8.65
N PRO A 103 -0.15 4.13 -9.86
CA PRO A 103 0.04 4.86 -11.11
C PRO A 103 -0.98 5.99 -11.35
N THR A 104 -2.14 5.95 -10.66
CA THR A 104 -3.13 7.03 -10.70
C THR A 104 -2.62 8.30 -10.02
N LEU A 105 -1.93 8.15 -8.89
CA LEU A 105 -1.45 9.26 -8.07
C LEU A 105 -0.07 9.79 -8.48
N TRP A 106 0.75 8.96 -9.12
CA TRP A 106 2.15 9.29 -9.40
C TRP A 106 2.60 8.83 -10.78
N ARG A 107 3.17 9.76 -11.56
CA ARG A 107 3.62 9.48 -12.93
C ARG A 107 4.70 8.40 -13.02
N LYS A 108 5.62 8.34 -12.04
CA LYS A 108 6.71 7.34 -11.97
C LYS A 108 6.18 5.90 -12.03
N TYR A 109 5.04 5.64 -11.42
CA TYR A 109 4.44 4.31 -11.31
C TYR A 109 3.58 3.94 -12.52
N ARG A 110 3.36 4.85 -13.48
CA ARG A 110 2.71 4.49 -14.76
C ARG A 110 3.54 3.51 -15.59
N ARG A 111 4.83 3.33 -15.29
CA ARG A 111 5.63 2.21 -15.78
C ARG A 111 5.33 0.95 -14.96
N LEU A 112 5.23 -0.20 -15.63
CA LEU A 112 4.89 -1.48 -15.00
C LEU A 112 5.83 -1.83 -13.84
N PHE A 113 7.14 -1.87 -14.12
CA PHE A 113 8.13 -2.39 -13.18
C PHE A 113 8.17 -1.64 -11.83
N PRO A 114 8.18 -0.28 -11.77
CA PRO A 114 8.08 0.43 -10.50
C PRO A 114 6.84 0.10 -9.67
N THR A 115 5.69 -0.18 -10.30
CA THR A 115 4.46 -0.52 -9.57
C THR A 115 4.53 -1.92 -8.99
N ILE A 116 4.93 -2.91 -9.80
CA ILE A 116 5.10 -4.29 -9.32
C ILE A 116 6.13 -4.34 -8.20
N LEU A 117 7.28 -3.67 -8.37
CA LEU A 117 8.33 -3.64 -7.36
C LEU A 117 7.81 -3.04 -6.04
N GLN A 118 7.03 -1.97 -6.10
CA GLN A 118 6.46 -1.40 -4.89
C GLN A 118 5.40 -2.30 -4.24
N GLY A 119 4.63 -3.04 -5.06
CA GLY A 119 3.70 -4.07 -4.59
C GLY A 119 4.43 -5.21 -3.88
N PHE A 120 5.50 -5.73 -4.49
CA PHE A 120 6.37 -6.73 -3.88
C PHE A 120 6.98 -6.24 -2.57
N ILE A 121 7.55 -5.03 -2.54
CA ILE A 121 8.14 -4.45 -1.32
C ILE A 121 7.08 -4.32 -0.22
N LEU A 122 5.89 -3.80 -0.54
CA LEU A 122 4.81 -3.66 0.43
C LEU A 122 4.39 -5.03 0.97
N SER A 123 4.18 -6.00 0.09
CA SER A 123 3.80 -7.35 0.51
C SER A 123 4.90 -8.01 1.35
N PHE A 124 6.17 -7.83 0.98
CA PHE A 124 7.30 -8.35 1.76
C PHE A 124 7.35 -7.72 3.16
N ILE A 125 7.10 -6.42 3.28
CA ILE A 125 6.99 -5.75 4.59
C ILE A 125 5.85 -6.33 5.41
N ILE A 126 4.70 -6.63 4.78
CA ILE A 126 3.57 -7.24 5.47
C ILE A 126 3.93 -8.65 5.96
N GLU A 127 4.46 -9.50 5.09
CA GLU A 127 4.93 -10.85 5.44
C GLU A 127 5.94 -10.82 6.59
N MET A 128 6.95 -9.94 6.52
CA MET A 128 7.95 -9.79 7.60
C MET A 128 7.33 -9.27 8.89
N SER A 129 6.31 -8.42 8.81
CA SER A 129 5.61 -7.92 9.99
C SER A 129 4.83 -9.03 10.69
N GLN A 130 4.30 -10.02 9.95
CA GLN A 130 3.52 -11.12 10.51
C GLN A 130 4.35 -12.06 11.40
N LEU A 131 5.68 -12.05 11.31
CA LEU A 131 6.57 -12.75 12.26
C LEU A 131 6.39 -12.29 13.72
N PHE A 132 5.85 -11.07 13.92
CA PHE A 132 5.48 -10.52 15.22
C PHE A 132 4.01 -10.77 15.57
N THR A 133 3.37 -11.68 14.84
CA THR A 133 2.01 -12.14 15.08
C THR A 133 2.00 -13.66 15.20
N HIS A 134 0.89 -14.23 15.63
CA HIS A 134 0.70 -15.69 15.62
C HIS A 134 0.27 -16.21 14.23
N ARG A 135 0.51 -15.46 13.16
CA ARG A 135 0.29 -15.90 11.77
C ARG A 135 1.60 -16.42 11.19
N ALA A 136 1.50 -17.42 10.31
CA ALA A 136 2.63 -17.83 9.49
C ALA A 136 2.83 -16.83 8.35
N THR A 137 4.08 -16.42 8.14
CA THR A 137 4.53 -15.74 6.92
C THR A 137 4.54 -16.76 5.79
N ASP A 138 3.95 -16.43 4.64
CA ASP A 138 3.80 -17.34 3.51
C ASP A 138 4.31 -16.72 2.20
N ILE A 139 5.22 -17.42 1.53
CA ILE A 139 5.71 -16.97 0.22
C ILE A 139 4.62 -16.96 -0.85
N THR A 140 3.59 -17.79 -0.71
CA THR A 140 2.39 -17.80 -1.56
C THR A 140 1.67 -16.46 -1.45
N ASP A 141 1.50 -15.91 -0.24
CA ASP A 141 0.85 -14.61 -0.03
C ASP A 141 1.67 -13.47 -0.64
N LEU A 142 3.00 -13.52 -0.52
CA LEU A 142 3.90 -12.60 -1.20
C LEU A 142 3.72 -12.59 -2.72
N ILE A 143 3.64 -13.78 -3.33
CA ILE A 143 3.44 -13.96 -4.77
C ILE A 143 2.06 -13.43 -5.17
N MET A 144 1.01 -13.82 -4.44
CA MET A 144 -0.38 -13.45 -4.74
C MET A 144 -0.62 -11.95 -4.66
N ASN A 145 -0.10 -11.29 -3.63
CA ASN A 145 -0.16 -9.85 -3.50
C ASN A 145 0.59 -9.15 -4.65
N THR A 146 1.75 -9.67 -5.04
CA THR A 146 2.53 -9.13 -6.18
C THR A 146 1.76 -9.29 -7.50
N ILE A 147 1.07 -10.42 -7.71
CA ILE A 147 0.16 -10.62 -8.84
C ILE A 147 -1.01 -9.65 -8.78
N GLY A 148 -1.59 -9.42 -7.60
CA GLY A 148 -2.62 -8.40 -7.38
C GLY A 148 -2.16 -7.01 -7.83
N ALA A 149 -0.94 -6.59 -7.46
CA ALA A 149 -0.36 -5.33 -7.92
C ALA A 149 -0.21 -5.26 -9.45
N LEU A 150 0.22 -6.36 -10.09
CA LEU A 150 0.29 -6.48 -11.55
C LEU A 150 -1.09 -6.31 -12.19
N LEU A 151 -2.10 -7.05 -11.72
CA LEU A 151 -3.46 -6.98 -12.28
C LEU A 151 -4.10 -5.61 -12.06
N GLY A 152 -3.87 -5.00 -10.90
CA GLY A 152 -4.29 -3.62 -10.62
C GLY A 152 -3.67 -2.60 -11.57
N TRP A 153 -2.37 -2.77 -11.88
CA TRP A 153 -1.69 -1.92 -12.86
C TRP A 153 -2.23 -2.13 -14.28
N LEU A 154 -2.53 -3.38 -14.67
CA LEU A 154 -3.14 -3.67 -15.97
C LEU A 154 -4.51 -2.98 -16.09
N LEU A 155 -5.33 -3.04 -15.03
CA LEU A 155 -6.60 -2.34 -14.98
C LEU A 155 -6.42 -0.82 -15.13
N PHE A 156 -5.43 -0.23 -14.47
CA PHE A 156 -5.08 1.18 -14.65
C PHE A 156 -4.67 1.48 -16.11
N SER A 157 -3.82 0.64 -16.70
CA SER A 157 -3.33 0.81 -18.07
C SER A 157 -4.47 0.78 -19.09
N LEU A 158 -5.48 -0.07 -18.87
CA LEU A 158 -6.68 -0.12 -19.71
C LEU A 158 -7.56 1.13 -19.51
N LEU A 159 -7.89 1.48 -18.26
CA LEU A 159 -8.82 2.57 -17.95
C LEU A 159 -8.22 3.96 -18.20
N SER A 160 -6.92 4.14 -18.03
CA SER A 160 -6.24 5.43 -18.23
C SER A 160 -6.33 5.93 -19.68
N LYS A 161 -6.50 5.02 -20.66
CA LYS A 161 -6.75 5.39 -22.07
C LYS A 161 -8.10 6.08 -22.24
N PHE A 162 -9.13 5.64 -21.52
CA PHE A 162 -10.46 6.21 -21.55
C PHE A 162 -10.58 7.47 -20.69
N PHE A 163 -9.90 7.49 -19.53
CA PHE A 163 -9.98 8.57 -18.55
C PHE A 163 -8.73 9.46 -18.51
N PHE A 164 -8.03 9.65 -19.64
CA PHE A 164 -6.73 10.32 -19.67
C PHE A 164 -6.74 11.73 -19.03
N LYS A 165 -7.79 12.53 -19.27
CA LYS A 165 -7.95 13.88 -18.69
C LYS A 165 -8.02 13.85 -17.16
N LEU A 166 -8.62 12.81 -16.60
CA LEU A 166 -8.69 12.62 -15.16
C LEU A 166 -7.33 12.19 -14.62
N CYS A 167 -6.68 11.21 -15.25
CA CYS A 167 -5.36 10.72 -14.86
C CYS A 167 -4.28 11.82 -14.89
N GLU A 168 -4.35 12.76 -15.83
CA GLU A 168 -3.44 13.91 -15.87
C GLU A 168 -3.65 14.89 -14.72
N LYS A 169 -4.89 15.05 -14.23
CA LYS A 169 -5.18 15.89 -13.06
C LYS A 169 -4.79 15.22 -11.74
N THR A 170 -4.76 13.89 -11.69
CA THR A 170 -4.44 13.14 -10.47
C THR A 170 -2.95 12.94 -10.27
N ALA A 171 -2.14 12.85 -11.33
CA ALA A 171 -0.76 12.40 -11.19
C ALA A 171 0.23 13.52 -10.84
N ILE A 172 1.03 13.33 -9.80
CA ILE A 172 2.17 14.20 -9.46
C ILE A 172 3.49 13.57 -9.91
N GLU A 173 4.45 14.41 -10.30
CA GLU A 173 5.79 13.99 -10.69
C GLU A 173 6.81 14.31 -9.59
N PHE A 174 7.17 13.33 -8.77
CA PHE A 174 8.24 13.48 -7.79
C PHE A 174 9.61 13.30 -8.45
N SER A 175 10.27 14.40 -8.82
CA SER A 175 11.70 14.37 -9.09
C SER A 175 12.47 14.42 -7.77
N ILE A 176 12.92 13.27 -7.25
CA ILE A 176 13.76 13.19 -6.04
C ILE A 176 15.09 13.96 -6.25
N ILE A 177 15.59 13.99 -7.50
CA ILE A 177 16.88 14.57 -7.89
C ILE A 177 16.98 16.08 -7.64
N LYS A 178 15.86 16.82 -7.53
CA LYS A 178 15.89 18.26 -7.21
C LYS A 178 15.66 18.57 -5.72
N PHE A 179 15.62 17.57 -4.84
CA PHE A 179 15.40 17.80 -3.40
C PHE A 179 16.70 17.96 -2.61
N ILE A 180 17.83 17.47 -3.15
CA ILE A 180 19.15 17.45 -2.49
C ILE A 180 20.04 18.64 -2.91
N ASN A 181 19.67 19.40 -3.94
CA ASN A 181 20.41 20.61 -4.36
C ASN A 181 19.95 21.88 -3.61
N ILE A 182 19.85 21.80 -2.28
CA ILE A 182 19.87 22.97 -1.38
C ILE A 182 21.22 22.89 -0.66
#